data_AF-A0A930QAL6-F1
#
_entry.id   AF-A0A930QAL6-F1
#
_cell.length_a   1.000
_cell.length_b   1.000
_cell.length_c   1.000
_cell.angle_alpha   90.00
_cell.angle_beta   90.00
_cell.angle_gamma   90.00
#
_symmetry.space_group_name_H-M   'P 1'
#
loop_
_entity.id
_entity.type
_entity.pdbx_description
1 polymer ?
#
loop_
_entity_poly.entity_id
_entity_poly.type
_entity_poly.pdbx_seq_one_letter_code
_entity_poly.pdbx_strand_id
1 'polypeptide(L)'
;MRYEDLFFKIPQESPTYREDSAFVIQQITAILDSRSVANDNKIIINTNLRMGLPLENINKIAGPMIEAWAGEVFAGIRDDMNNKYRLINVEAQDRLGMADVILQFRKGNSVLTGNVDVKATANDIPNSGKGPNITSFSRIRTAYVRDPDFVFIILSIKHRVYSERNKETGLVDGIMEVVDYNAYDLKFISDADINYNPALGTGQIQIKDIHSVTYQYRTTWEMCQLLDQKYLHSSRRTFDDFYREATKHQWIKK
;
A
#
# COMPACT_ATOMS: atom_id res chain seq x y z
N MET A 1 25.90 19.30 16.23
CA MET A 1 25.62 19.10 14.80
C MET A 1 24.12 19.25 14.63
N ARG A 2 23.67 19.99 13.63
CA ARG A 2 22.25 20.17 13.31
C ARG A 2 21.95 19.49 11.99
N TYR A 3 20.68 19.36 11.66
CA TYR A 3 20.23 18.73 10.42
C TYR A 3 20.81 19.40 9.18
N GLU A 4 20.93 20.72 9.20
CA GLU A 4 21.46 21.53 8.09
C GLU A 4 22.97 21.34 7.90
N ASP A 5 23.67 20.82 8.91
CA ASP A 5 25.11 20.58 8.85
C ASP A 5 25.44 19.20 8.22
N LEU A 6 24.42 18.39 7.87
CA LEU A 6 24.59 17.03 7.34
C LEU A 6 24.77 17.02 5.82
N PHE A 7 25.75 16.24 5.35
CA PHE A 7 25.97 16.00 3.92
C PHE A 7 25.13 14.82 3.43
N PHE A 8 23.93 15.08 2.93
CA PHE A 8 23.02 14.02 2.47
C PHE A 8 23.44 13.36 1.14
N LYS A 9 23.10 12.08 0.99
CA LYS A 9 22.95 11.43 -0.31
C LYS A 9 21.61 11.84 -0.90
N ILE A 10 21.65 12.67 -1.93
CA ILE A 10 20.46 13.19 -2.60
C ILE A 10 20.05 12.20 -3.70
N PRO A 11 18.91 11.51 -3.58
CA PRO A 11 18.41 10.61 -4.63
C PRO A 11 17.98 11.44 -5.85
N GLN A 12 18.31 10.91 -7.03
CA GLN A 12 17.97 11.51 -8.33
C GLN A 12 17.04 10.54 -9.06
N GLU A 13 15.76 10.85 -9.10
CA GLU A 13 14.75 10.05 -9.80
C GLU A 13 14.86 10.24 -11.32
N SER A 14 14.36 9.26 -12.06
CA SER A 14 14.20 9.37 -13.51
C SER A 14 13.22 10.48 -13.88
N PRO A 15 13.42 11.15 -15.02
CA PRO A 15 12.44 12.13 -15.54
C PRO A 15 11.07 11.52 -15.83
N THR A 16 10.98 10.20 -15.98
CA THR A 16 9.75 9.47 -16.31
C THR A 16 9.02 8.92 -15.09
N TYR A 17 9.55 9.13 -13.87
CA TYR A 17 8.98 8.54 -12.65
C TYR A 17 7.47 8.78 -12.55
N ARG A 18 7.03 10.02 -12.81
CA ARG A 18 5.63 10.41 -12.67
C ARG A 18 4.75 9.61 -13.64
N GLU A 19 5.16 9.51 -14.90
CA GLU A 19 4.44 8.76 -15.93
C GLU A 19 4.50 7.25 -15.70
N ASP A 20 5.58 6.75 -15.10
CA ASP A 20 5.77 5.34 -14.78
C ASP A 20 4.92 4.92 -13.58
N SER A 21 4.93 5.72 -12.50
CA SER A 21 4.05 5.53 -11.35
C SER A 21 2.57 5.62 -11.74
N ALA A 22 2.18 6.63 -12.53
CA ALA A 22 0.81 6.78 -13.02
C ALA A 22 0.38 5.58 -13.89
N PHE A 23 1.29 5.04 -14.71
CA PHE A 23 1.02 3.84 -15.50
C PHE A 23 0.75 2.63 -14.60
N VAL A 24 1.55 2.40 -13.56
CA VAL A 24 1.36 1.30 -12.60
C VAL A 24 -0.01 1.42 -11.91
N ILE A 25 -0.35 2.62 -11.40
CA ILE A 25 -1.65 2.88 -10.78
C ILE A 25 -2.79 2.60 -11.76
N GLN A 26 -2.68 3.08 -12.99
CA GLN A 26 -3.69 2.86 -14.02
C GLN A 26 -3.91 1.37 -14.31
N GLN A 27 -2.84 0.56 -14.37
CA GLN A 27 -2.97 -0.87 -14.59
C GLN A 27 -3.65 -1.57 -13.42
N ILE A 28 -3.28 -1.22 -12.17
CA ILE A 28 -3.91 -1.77 -10.96
C ILE A 28 -5.41 -1.46 -10.96
N THR A 29 -5.79 -0.19 -11.17
CA THR A 29 -7.20 0.24 -11.22
C THR A 29 -7.95 -0.49 -12.32
N ALA A 30 -7.41 -0.58 -13.54
CA ALA A 30 -8.07 -1.23 -14.66
C ALA A 30 -8.28 -2.75 -14.45
N ILE A 31 -7.37 -3.42 -13.75
CA ILE A 31 -7.53 -4.83 -13.36
C ILE A 31 -8.73 -4.97 -12.41
N LEU A 32 -8.79 -4.14 -11.36
CA LEU A 32 -9.89 -4.17 -10.39
C LEU A 32 -11.23 -3.77 -11.01
N ASP A 33 -11.23 -2.78 -11.92
CA ASP A 33 -12.42 -2.40 -12.70
C ASP A 33 -12.99 -3.60 -13.44
N SER A 34 -12.12 -4.39 -14.08
CA SER A 34 -12.56 -5.56 -14.82
C SER A 34 -13.17 -6.65 -13.94
N ARG A 35 -12.70 -6.80 -12.70
CA ARG A 35 -13.27 -7.74 -11.71
C ARG A 35 -14.65 -7.27 -11.27
N SER A 36 -14.80 -5.98 -10.98
CA SER A 36 -16.09 -5.38 -10.61
C SER A 36 -17.12 -5.55 -11.73
N VAL A 37 -16.76 -5.25 -12.99
CA VAL A 37 -17.65 -5.40 -14.16
C VAL A 37 -18.06 -6.86 -14.38
N ALA A 38 -17.16 -7.81 -14.12
CA ALA A 38 -17.44 -9.24 -14.23
C ALA A 38 -18.25 -9.81 -13.03
N ASN A 39 -18.55 -8.99 -12.01
CA ASN A 39 -19.10 -9.44 -10.72
C ASN A 39 -18.22 -10.53 -10.06
N ASP A 40 -16.91 -10.43 -10.29
CA ASP A 40 -15.83 -11.27 -9.75
C ASP A 40 -15.06 -10.50 -8.65
N ASN A 41 -15.80 -9.75 -7.84
CA ASN A 41 -15.32 -8.86 -6.79
C ASN A 41 -15.73 -9.33 -5.39
N LYS A 42 -15.98 -10.63 -5.23
CA LYS A 42 -16.53 -11.25 -4.01
C LYS A 42 -15.63 -12.37 -3.52
N ILE A 43 -15.34 -12.36 -2.23
CA ILE A 43 -14.75 -13.49 -1.51
C ILE A 43 -15.90 -14.24 -0.84
N ILE A 44 -16.07 -15.51 -1.19
CA ILE A 44 -17.07 -16.40 -0.60
C ILE A 44 -16.38 -17.18 0.53
N ILE A 45 -16.91 -17.06 1.74
CA ILE A 45 -16.39 -17.74 2.92
C ILE A 45 -17.43 -18.77 3.38
N ASN A 46 -17.18 -20.03 3.02
CA ASN A 46 -18.02 -21.14 3.44
C ASN A 46 -17.63 -21.58 4.86
N THR A 47 -18.62 -21.86 5.69
CA THR A 47 -18.40 -22.44 7.02
C THR A 47 -19.41 -23.54 7.31
N ASN A 48 -19.08 -24.42 8.25
CA ASN A 48 -20.02 -25.41 8.76
C ASN A 48 -20.91 -24.88 9.91
N LEU A 49 -20.84 -23.57 10.22
CA LEU A 49 -21.71 -22.94 11.21
C LEU A 49 -23.11 -22.76 10.60
N ARG A 50 -24.12 -23.32 11.27
CA ARG A 50 -25.52 -23.23 10.78
C ARG A 50 -26.02 -21.79 10.61
N MET A 51 -25.49 -20.87 11.42
CA MET A 51 -25.84 -19.45 11.39
C MET A 51 -24.85 -18.61 10.56
N GLY A 52 -23.85 -19.22 9.94
CA GLY A 52 -22.80 -18.55 9.18
C GLY A 52 -21.71 -17.94 10.07
N LEU A 53 -20.86 -17.10 9.47
CA LEU A 53 -19.81 -16.38 10.18
C LEU A 53 -20.39 -15.30 11.11
N PRO A 54 -19.76 -15.08 12.29
CA PRO A 54 -20.06 -13.93 13.13
C PRO A 54 -19.58 -12.64 12.45
N LEU A 55 -20.48 -11.99 11.70
CA LEU A 55 -20.16 -10.79 10.92
C LEU A 55 -19.65 -9.65 11.78
N GLU A 56 -20.07 -9.57 13.05
CA GLU A 56 -19.61 -8.56 14.00
C GLU A 56 -18.10 -8.63 14.31
N ASN A 57 -17.45 -9.75 14.00
CA ASN A 57 -16.01 -9.97 14.17
C ASN A 57 -15.24 -10.02 12.85
N ILE A 58 -15.89 -9.77 11.70
CA ILE A 58 -15.27 -9.94 10.38
C ILE A 58 -14.06 -9.01 10.18
N ASN A 59 -14.07 -7.86 10.84
CA ASN A 59 -12.97 -6.89 10.81
C ASN A 59 -11.62 -7.48 11.28
N LYS A 60 -11.63 -8.56 12.08
CA LYS A 60 -10.40 -9.25 12.54
C LYS A 60 -9.73 -10.06 11.43
N ILE A 61 -10.48 -10.45 10.40
CA ILE A 61 -9.98 -11.27 9.28
C ILE A 61 -10.04 -10.53 7.94
N ALA A 62 -10.76 -9.40 7.86
CA ALA A 62 -10.95 -8.66 6.63
C ALA A 62 -9.65 -8.17 5.99
N GLY A 63 -8.71 -7.65 6.78
CA GLY A 63 -7.39 -7.23 6.27
C GLY A 63 -6.67 -8.36 5.52
N PRO A 64 -6.33 -9.46 6.22
CA PRO A 64 -5.66 -10.60 5.59
C PRO A 64 -6.42 -11.21 4.40
N MET A 65 -7.76 -11.25 4.45
CA MET A 65 -8.58 -11.79 3.35
C MET A 65 -8.53 -10.91 2.11
N ILE A 66 -8.61 -9.58 2.27
CA ILE A 66 -8.54 -8.62 1.16
C ILE A 66 -7.13 -8.57 0.58
N GLU A 67 -6.10 -8.63 1.41
CA GLU A 67 -4.69 -8.74 0.99
C GLU A 67 -4.48 -9.98 0.13
N ALA A 68 -4.93 -11.15 0.60
CA ALA A 68 -4.84 -12.40 -0.14
C ALA A 68 -5.63 -12.36 -1.46
N TRP A 69 -6.87 -11.87 -1.44
CA TRP A 69 -7.71 -11.73 -2.63
C TRP A 69 -7.07 -10.82 -3.68
N ALA A 70 -6.51 -9.67 -3.28
CA ALA A 70 -5.82 -8.79 -4.20
C ALA A 70 -4.61 -9.49 -4.85
N GLY A 71 -3.83 -10.23 -4.07
CA GLY A 71 -2.74 -11.06 -4.56
C GLY A 71 -3.19 -12.10 -5.59
N GLU A 72 -4.28 -12.82 -5.31
CA GLU A 72 -4.86 -13.82 -6.22
C GLU A 72 -5.39 -13.19 -7.52
N VAL A 73 -6.06 -12.04 -7.43
CA VAL A 73 -6.53 -11.30 -8.60
C VAL A 73 -5.36 -10.96 -9.52
N PHE A 74 -4.27 -10.42 -8.99
CA PHE A 74 -3.11 -10.10 -9.81
C PHE A 74 -2.44 -11.36 -10.37
N ALA A 75 -2.28 -12.40 -9.56
CA ALA A 75 -1.68 -13.66 -10.00
C ALA A 75 -2.47 -14.30 -11.16
N GLY A 76 -3.80 -14.32 -11.07
CA GLY A 76 -4.67 -14.83 -12.13
C GLY A 76 -4.56 -14.05 -13.45
N ILE A 77 -4.26 -12.74 -13.39
CA ILE A 77 -3.96 -11.94 -14.60
C ILE A 77 -2.61 -12.31 -15.20
N ARG A 78 -1.57 -12.49 -14.38
CA ARG A 78 -0.22 -12.86 -14.84
C ARG A 78 -0.22 -14.19 -15.59
N ASP A 79 -1.07 -15.13 -15.16
CA ASP A 79 -1.15 -16.45 -15.78
C ASP A 79 -1.75 -16.41 -17.22
N ASP A 80 -2.36 -15.29 -17.61
CA ASP A 80 -2.68 -14.97 -19.01
C ASP A 80 -1.49 -14.27 -19.69
N MET A 81 -0.75 -15.03 -20.50
CA MET A 81 0.41 -14.54 -21.27
C MET A 81 0.09 -13.40 -22.25
N ASN A 82 -1.19 -13.22 -22.61
CA ASN A 82 -1.66 -12.17 -23.51
C ASN A 82 -2.46 -11.08 -22.79
N ASN A 83 -2.34 -10.98 -21.46
CA ASN A 83 -3.10 -10.01 -20.71
C ASN A 83 -2.85 -8.58 -21.21
N LYS A 84 -3.92 -7.83 -21.43
CA LYS A 84 -3.88 -6.45 -21.95
C LYS A 84 -3.18 -5.46 -21.01
N TYR A 85 -3.02 -5.84 -19.74
CA TYR A 85 -2.44 -5.00 -18.70
C TYR A 85 -0.91 -4.99 -18.69
N ARG A 86 -0.30 -5.89 -19.48
CA ARG A 86 1.15 -6.09 -19.54
C ARG A 86 1.76 -6.44 -18.17
N LEU A 87 0.99 -7.06 -17.28
CA LEU A 87 1.47 -7.59 -16.03
C LEU A 87 2.26 -8.86 -16.33
N ILE A 88 3.55 -8.84 -16.03
CA ILE A 88 4.47 -9.94 -16.39
C ILE A 88 4.95 -10.73 -15.16
N ASN A 89 4.86 -10.16 -13.96
CA ASN A 89 5.21 -10.85 -12.74
C ASN A 89 4.38 -10.34 -11.56
N VAL A 90 4.10 -11.26 -10.63
CA VAL A 90 3.38 -11.03 -9.37
C VAL A 90 4.09 -11.86 -8.31
N GLU A 91 4.52 -11.20 -7.25
CA GLU A 91 5.23 -11.83 -6.14
C GLU A 91 4.61 -11.38 -4.81
N ALA A 92 3.92 -12.31 -4.13
CA ALA A 92 3.51 -12.10 -2.76
C ALA A 92 4.74 -12.06 -1.86
N GLN A 93 4.75 -11.12 -0.92
CA GLN A 93 5.88 -10.97 0.02
C GLN A 93 5.57 -11.63 1.36
N ASP A 94 6.61 -12.03 2.07
CA ASP A 94 6.49 -12.49 3.45
C ASP A 94 6.01 -11.36 4.38
N ARG A 95 5.56 -11.71 5.59
CA ARG A 95 5.07 -10.76 6.62
C ARG A 95 6.00 -9.57 6.93
N LEU A 96 7.30 -9.72 6.73
CA LEU A 96 8.30 -8.66 6.94
C LEU A 96 8.70 -7.92 5.65
N GLY A 97 8.06 -8.24 4.52
CA GLY A 97 8.21 -7.61 3.23
C GLY A 97 7.95 -6.11 3.27
N MET A 98 8.45 -5.40 2.26
CA MET A 98 8.28 -3.94 2.17
C MET A 98 6.83 -3.55 1.83
N ALA A 99 6.17 -4.42 1.08
CA ALA A 99 4.80 -4.33 0.59
C ALA A 99 4.18 -5.73 0.69
N ASP A 100 2.88 -5.85 0.44
CA ASP A 100 2.18 -7.14 0.46
C ASP A 100 2.37 -7.92 -0.85
N VAL A 101 2.38 -7.19 -1.98
CA VAL A 101 2.61 -7.76 -3.31
C VAL A 101 3.50 -6.85 -4.15
N ILE A 102 4.42 -7.46 -4.89
CA ILE A 102 5.23 -6.79 -5.91
C ILE A 102 4.62 -7.13 -7.28
N LEU A 103 4.32 -6.09 -8.05
CA LEU A 103 3.79 -6.20 -9.41
C LEU A 103 4.81 -5.66 -10.40
N GLN A 104 5.07 -6.41 -11.47
CA GLN A 104 5.94 -5.95 -12.55
C GLN A 104 5.19 -5.85 -13.87
N PHE A 105 5.26 -4.67 -14.49
CA PHE A 105 4.58 -4.38 -15.75
C PHE A 105 5.58 -4.06 -16.85
N ARG A 106 5.29 -4.49 -18.08
CA ARG A 106 6.11 -4.18 -19.25
C ARG A 106 5.62 -2.90 -19.93
N LYS A 107 6.45 -1.86 -19.97
CA LYS A 107 6.19 -0.58 -20.67
C LYS A 107 7.26 -0.35 -21.74
N GLY A 108 6.93 -0.65 -23.00
CA GLY A 108 7.92 -0.67 -24.08
C GLY A 108 9.01 -1.70 -23.82
N ASN A 109 10.27 -1.25 -23.79
CA ASN A 109 11.44 -2.08 -23.48
C ASN A 109 11.81 -2.10 -21.99
N SER A 110 11.10 -1.35 -21.15
CA SER A 110 11.35 -1.24 -19.71
C SER A 110 10.38 -2.11 -18.91
N VAL A 111 10.84 -2.54 -17.73
CA VAL A 111 10.00 -3.19 -16.72
C VAL A 111 9.84 -2.22 -15.55
N LEU A 112 8.59 -1.92 -15.21
CA LEU A 112 8.23 -1.08 -14.07
C LEU A 112 7.81 -1.97 -12.91
N THR A 113 8.30 -1.68 -11.71
CA THR A 113 7.98 -2.44 -10.50
C THR A 113 7.16 -1.57 -9.54
N GLY A 114 5.95 -2.02 -9.21
CA GLY A 114 5.09 -1.43 -8.18
C GLY A 114 5.13 -2.27 -6.91
N ASN A 115 5.50 -1.66 -5.79
CA ASN A 115 5.46 -2.27 -4.47
C ASN A 115 4.13 -1.90 -3.82
N VAL A 116 3.18 -2.84 -3.74
CA VAL A 116 1.79 -2.55 -3.37
C VAL A 116 1.50 -2.99 -1.94
N ASP A 117 1.22 -2.02 -1.08
CA ASP A 117 0.68 -2.21 0.28
C ASP A 117 -0.85 -2.11 0.22
N VAL A 118 -1.52 -3.22 0.48
CA VAL A 118 -2.97 -3.34 0.43
C VAL A 118 -3.55 -2.99 1.80
N LYS A 119 -4.63 -2.21 1.80
CA LYS A 119 -5.31 -1.78 3.03
C LYS A 119 -6.81 -1.98 2.89
N ALA A 120 -7.34 -2.88 3.71
CA ALA A 120 -8.78 -3.12 3.79
C ALA A 120 -9.47 -2.06 4.65
N THR A 121 -10.59 -1.53 4.14
CA THR A 121 -11.46 -0.60 4.84
C THR A 121 -12.90 -1.10 4.79
N ALA A 122 -13.60 -1.09 5.90
CA ALA A 122 -14.98 -1.54 5.99
C ALA A 122 -15.93 -0.39 5.63
N ASN A 123 -16.85 -0.63 4.70
CA ASN A 123 -17.79 0.37 4.20
C ASN A 123 -18.86 0.75 5.25
N ASP A 124 -19.17 -0.17 6.15
CA ASP A 124 -20.21 -0.08 7.17
C ASP A 124 -19.71 0.39 8.54
N ILE A 125 -18.39 0.48 8.74
CA ILE A 125 -17.79 0.92 10.00
C ILE A 125 -17.35 2.38 9.89
N PRO A 126 -17.96 3.31 10.65
CA PRO A 126 -17.51 4.70 10.71
C PRO A 126 -16.04 4.79 11.11
N ASN A 127 -15.28 5.67 10.44
CA ASN A 127 -13.84 5.86 10.65
C ASN A 127 -12.94 4.69 10.24
N SER A 128 -13.46 3.63 9.61
CA SER A 128 -12.60 2.61 9.00
C SER A 128 -11.68 3.26 7.97
N GLY A 129 -10.39 2.90 8.00
CA GLY A 129 -9.37 3.49 7.13
C GLY A 129 -8.74 4.79 7.63
N LYS A 130 -9.11 5.30 8.81
CA LYS A 130 -8.42 6.45 9.40
C LYS A 130 -7.14 6.05 10.13
N GLY A 131 -6.04 6.74 9.82
CA GLY A 131 -4.75 6.57 10.49
C GLY A 131 -4.06 5.21 10.37
N PRO A 132 -4.25 4.36 9.32
CA PRO A 132 -3.54 3.09 9.26
C PRO A 132 -2.03 3.31 9.14
N ASN A 133 -1.28 2.45 9.80
CA ASN A 133 0.16 2.35 9.62
C ASN A 133 0.45 1.70 8.26
N ILE A 134 1.41 2.25 7.54
CA ILE A 134 1.86 1.74 6.24
C ILE A 134 3.17 0.99 6.42
N THR A 135 4.26 1.71 6.70
CA THR A 135 5.59 1.13 6.83
C THR A 135 6.42 1.95 7.81
N SER A 136 7.56 1.41 8.26
CA SER A 136 8.41 2.14 9.20
C SER A 136 9.18 3.26 8.50
N PHE A 137 9.42 4.36 9.22
CA PHE A 137 10.15 5.53 8.73
C PHE A 137 11.51 5.14 8.10
N SER A 138 12.34 4.40 8.84
CA SER A 138 13.67 4.01 8.37
C SER A 138 13.63 3.15 7.11
N ARG A 139 12.63 2.26 6.98
CA ARG A 139 12.50 1.36 5.82
C ARG A 139 12.18 2.14 4.56
N ILE A 140 11.11 2.93 4.57
CA ILE A 140 10.70 3.68 3.38
C ILE A 140 11.71 4.78 3.02
N ARG A 141 12.26 5.47 4.02
CA ARG A 141 13.30 6.49 3.80
C ARG A 141 14.55 5.89 3.17
N THR A 142 14.93 4.68 3.57
CA THR A 142 16.05 3.94 2.97
C THR A 142 15.74 3.46 1.57
N ALA A 143 14.52 2.99 1.29
CA ALA A 143 14.11 2.53 -0.03
C ALA A 143 14.30 3.64 -1.08
N TYR A 144 13.81 4.84 -0.80
CA TYR A 144 13.96 6.00 -1.68
C TYR A 144 15.40 6.49 -1.89
N VAL A 145 16.31 6.25 -0.93
CA VAL A 145 17.74 6.57 -1.11
C VAL A 145 18.43 5.54 -1.99
N ARG A 146 18.08 4.26 -1.82
CA ARG A 146 18.70 3.15 -2.55
C ARG A 146 18.21 3.09 -3.99
N ASP A 147 16.93 3.34 -4.18
CA ASP A 147 16.26 3.36 -5.47
C ASP A 147 15.44 4.65 -5.57
N PRO A 148 15.96 5.69 -6.23
CA PRO A 148 15.24 6.93 -6.45
C PRO A 148 13.95 6.77 -7.25
N ASP A 149 13.82 5.68 -8.01
CA ASP A 149 12.65 5.31 -8.81
C ASP A 149 11.73 4.31 -8.11
N PHE A 150 11.91 4.10 -6.80
CA PHE A 150 11.06 3.21 -6.01
C PHE A 150 9.60 3.68 -6.05
N VAL A 151 8.72 2.87 -6.67
CA VAL A 151 7.27 3.10 -6.71
C VAL A 151 6.62 2.30 -5.58
N PHE A 152 6.08 3.03 -4.59
CA PHE A 152 5.38 2.45 -3.45
C PHE A 152 3.90 2.81 -3.51
N ILE A 153 3.08 1.85 -3.91
CA ILE A 153 1.64 2.03 -4.10
C ILE A 153 0.91 1.61 -2.82
N ILE A 154 0.02 2.47 -2.37
CA ILE A 154 -1.00 2.14 -1.39
C ILE A 154 -2.27 1.80 -2.15
N LEU A 155 -2.76 0.57 -1.99
CA LEU A 155 -4.02 0.11 -2.54
C LEU A 155 -5.07 0.01 -1.44
N SER A 156 -5.93 1.02 -1.36
CA SER A 156 -7.06 1.07 -0.44
C SER A 156 -8.26 0.36 -1.04
N ILE A 157 -8.76 -0.69 -0.39
CA ILE A 157 -9.91 -1.47 -0.84
C ILE A 157 -11.02 -1.35 0.20
N LYS A 158 -12.16 -0.81 -0.19
CA LYS A 158 -13.39 -0.83 0.60
C LYS A 158 -14.15 -2.11 0.36
N HIS A 159 -14.60 -2.73 1.44
CA HIS A 159 -15.42 -3.93 1.39
C HIS A 159 -16.70 -3.76 2.20
N ARG A 160 -17.73 -4.50 1.81
CA ARG A 160 -18.96 -4.73 2.58
C ARG A 160 -19.08 -6.21 2.85
N VAL A 161 -19.61 -6.58 4.02
CA VAL A 161 -19.83 -7.98 4.38
C VAL A 161 -21.31 -8.24 4.62
N TYR A 162 -21.79 -9.37 4.13
CA TYR A 162 -23.15 -9.83 4.38
C TYR A 162 -23.21 -11.37 4.32
N SER A 163 -24.33 -11.95 4.71
CA SER A 163 -24.56 -13.39 4.67
C SER A 163 -25.61 -13.75 3.63
N GLU A 164 -25.42 -14.88 2.96
CA GLU A 164 -26.38 -15.41 1.99
C GLU A 164 -26.59 -16.92 2.21
N ARG A 165 -27.83 -17.40 2.07
CA ARG A 165 -28.11 -18.83 2.21
C ARG A 165 -27.67 -19.57 0.95
N ASN A 166 -26.77 -20.52 1.12
CA ASN A 166 -26.34 -21.41 0.05
C ASN A 166 -27.47 -22.38 -0.31
N LYS A 167 -27.90 -22.36 -1.58
CA LYS A 167 -29.02 -23.19 -2.06
C LYS A 167 -28.67 -24.67 -2.19
N GLU A 168 -27.40 -25.00 -2.38
CA GLU A 168 -26.94 -26.37 -2.57
C GLU A 168 -26.71 -27.08 -1.22
N THR A 169 -26.08 -26.40 -0.27
CA THR A 169 -25.73 -26.98 1.03
C THR A 169 -26.74 -26.69 2.13
N GLY A 170 -27.60 -25.67 1.97
CA GLY A 170 -28.53 -25.19 2.98
C GLY A 170 -27.90 -24.39 4.13
N LEU A 171 -26.56 -24.24 4.12
CA LEU A 171 -25.79 -23.46 5.08
C LEU A 171 -25.80 -21.97 4.72
N VAL A 172 -25.17 -21.15 5.56
CA VAL A 172 -25.07 -19.69 5.37
C VAL A 172 -23.62 -19.34 5.03
N ASP A 173 -23.41 -18.78 3.85
CA ASP A 173 -22.13 -18.30 3.36
C ASP A 173 -21.92 -16.86 3.82
N GLY A 174 -20.69 -16.53 4.21
CA GLY A 174 -20.25 -15.15 4.36
C GLY A 174 -19.76 -14.61 3.01
N ILE A 175 -20.25 -13.45 2.61
CA ILE A 175 -19.82 -12.76 1.40
C ILE A 175 -19.10 -11.49 1.81
N MET A 176 -17.84 -11.36 1.39
CA MET A 176 -17.07 -10.13 1.47
C MET A 176 -16.94 -9.56 0.07
N GLU A 177 -17.66 -8.49 -0.19
CA GLU A 177 -17.77 -7.83 -1.49
C GLU A 177 -16.90 -6.58 -1.50
N VAL A 178 -16.00 -6.48 -2.48
CA VAL A 178 -15.24 -5.25 -2.76
C VAL A 178 -16.18 -4.27 -3.44
N VAL A 179 -16.41 -3.12 -2.81
CA VAL A 179 -17.40 -2.13 -3.25
C VAL A 179 -16.78 -0.87 -3.86
N ASP A 180 -15.53 -0.57 -3.51
CA ASP A 180 -14.81 0.64 -3.95
C ASP A 180 -13.31 0.45 -3.68
N TYR A 181 -12.44 1.13 -4.43
CA TYR A 181 -11.00 1.04 -4.26
C TYR A 181 -10.29 2.26 -4.85
N ASN A 182 -9.13 2.58 -4.27
CA ASN A 182 -8.25 3.63 -4.76
C ASN A 182 -6.79 3.20 -4.64
N ALA A 183 -5.98 3.60 -5.61
CA ALA A 183 -4.55 3.37 -5.63
C ALA A 183 -3.78 4.70 -5.67
N TYR A 184 -2.75 4.80 -4.83
CA TYR A 184 -1.97 6.03 -4.65
C TYR A 184 -0.49 5.72 -4.59
N ASP A 185 0.33 6.55 -5.22
CA ASP A 185 1.76 6.56 -4.93
C ASP A 185 2.01 7.31 -3.62
N LEU A 186 2.60 6.64 -2.64
CA LEU A 186 2.95 7.26 -1.35
C LEU A 186 3.79 8.53 -1.54
N LYS A 187 4.65 8.59 -2.56
CA LYS A 187 5.46 9.78 -2.83
C LYS A 187 4.61 11.00 -3.18
N PHE A 188 3.41 10.83 -3.73
CA PHE A 188 2.55 11.93 -4.16
C PHE A 188 1.36 12.23 -3.24
N ILE A 189 1.23 11.53 -2.10
CA ILE A 189 0.21 11.87 -1.09
C ILE A 189 0.58 13.20 -0.41
N SER A 190 -0.37 14.12 -0.25
CA SER A 190 -0.11 15.44 0.33
C SER A 190 0.52 15.38 1.73
N ASP A 191 1.31 16.39 2.09
CA ASP A 191 1.88 16.52 3.44
C ASP A 191 0.78 16.44 4.53
N ALA A 192 -0.36 17.10 4.29
CA ALA A 192 -1.49 17.15 5.23
C ALA A 192 -2.14 15.77 5.47
N ASP A 193 -1.95 14.83 4.56
CA ASP A 193 -2.50 13.47 4.65
C ASP A 193 -1.46 12.44 5.15
N ILE A 194 -0.17 12.82 5.24
CA ILE A 194 0.90 11.98 5.78
C ILE A 194 1.19 12.37 7.24
N ASN A 195 1.06 11.39 8.13
CA ASN A 195 1.39 11.51 9.55
C ASN A 195 2.54 10.57 9.93
N TYR A 196 3.18 10.89 11.06
CA TYR A 196 4.20 10.04 11.67
C TYR A 196 3.74 9.57 13.05
N ASN A 197 3.69 8.26 13.24
CA ASN A 197 3.40 7.63 14.52
C ASN A 197 4.69 7.14 15.18
N PRO A 198 5.12 7.72 16.32
CA PRO A 198 6.36 7.35 16.96
C PRO A 198 6.31 6.02 17.75
N ALA A 199 5.14 5.39 17.93
CA ALA A 199 4.92 4.37 18.95
C ALA A 199 5.78 3.10 18.86
N LEU A 200 6.28 2.74 17.68
CA LEU A 200 6.97 1.45 17.44
C LEU A 200 8.28 1.64 16.68
N GLY A 201 9.38 1.04 17.16
CA GLY A 201 10.67 1.01 16.44
C GLY A 201 11.18 2.41 16.09
N THR A 202 11.42 2.68 14.80
CA THR A 202 11.76 4.01 14.28
C THR A 202 10.53 4.91 14.04
N GLY A 203 9.36 4.48 14.49
CA GLY A 203 8.05 5.01 14.11
C GLY A 203 7.60 4.56 12.73
N GLN A 204 6.32 4.81 12.45
CA GLN A 204 5.62 4.39 11.24
C GLN A 204 4.99 5.58 10.53
N ILE A 205 4.97 5.49 9.20
CA ILE A 205 4.19 6.41 8.36
C ILE A 205 2.73 5.99 8.44
N GLN A 206 1.88 6.96 8.69
CA GLN A 206 0.42 6.80 8.73
C GLN A 206 -0.23 7.69 7.69
N ILE A 207 -1.32 7.21 7.10
CA ILE A 207 -2.16 8.04 6.23
C ILE A 207 -3.39 8.47 7.02
N LYS A 208 -3.76 9.74 6.95
CA LYS A 208 -4.89 10.31 7.70
C LYS A 208 -6.21 9.59 7.39
N ASP A 209 -6.52 9.44 6.10
CA ASP A 209 -7.62 8.65 5.58
C ASP A 209 -7.12 7.92 4.33
N ILE A 210 -6.98 6.59 4.44
CA ILE A 210 -6.35 5.78 3.41
C ILE A 210 -7.15 5.72 2.11
N HIS A 211 -8.43 6.07 2.15
CA HIS A 211 -9.31 6.00 1.00
C HIS A 211 -9.59 7.38 0.38
N SER A 212 -9.19 8.47 1.03
CA SER A 212 -9.41 9.83 0.54
C SER A 212 -8.19 10.70 0.84
N VAL A 213 -7.27 10.79 -0.11
CA VAL A 213 -6.07 11.61 -0.02
C VAL A 213 -6.00 12.65 -1.14
N THR A 214 -5.27 13.73 -0.88
CA THR A 214 -4.97 14.76 -1.89
C THR A 214 -3.61 14.50 -2.52
N TYR A 215 -3.47 14.75 -3.82
CA TYR A 215 -2.19 14.64 -4.53
C TYR A 215 -1.36 15.92 -4.44
N GLN A 216 -0.06 15.76 -4.26
CA GLN A 216 0.94 16.81 -4.35
C GLN A 216 2.22 16.22 -4.94
N TYR A 217 2.62 16.72 -6.11
CA TYR A 217 3.84 16.26 -6.77
C TYR A 217 5.09 16.76 -6.06
N ARG A 218 6.07 15.87 -5.96
CA ARG A 218 7.39 16.13 -5.37
C ARG A 218 8.40 15.11 -5.87
N THR A 219 9.66 15.48 -5.88
CA THR A 219 10.79 14.61 -6.16
C THR A 219 11.02 13.61 -5.04
N THR A 220 11.75 12.53 -5.31
CA THR A 220 12.18 11.57 -4.28
C THR A 220 13.00 12.23 -3.17
N TRP A 221 13.76 13.28 -3.47
CA TRP A 221 14.49 14.03 -2.44
C TRP A 221 13.55 14.85 -1.55
N GLU A 222 12.56 15.55 -2.12
CA GLU A 222 11.57 16.30 -1.34
C GLU A 222 10.73 15.35 -0.46
N MET A 223 10.41 14.15 -0.96
CA MET A 223 9.76 13.11 -0.15
C MET A 223 10.65 12.67 1.02
N CYS A 224 11.93 12.46 0.78
CA CYS A 224 12.90 12.17 1.84
C CYS A 224 12.94 13.27 2.90
N GLN A 225 12.95 14.54 2.50
CA GLN A 225 12.93 15.68 3.42
C GLN A 225 11.63 15.77 4.21
N LEU A 226 10.48 15.51 3.58
CA LEU A 226 9.18 15.45 4.26
C LEU A 226 9.18 14.38 5.35
N LEU A 227 9.68 13.18 5.04
CA LEU A 227 9.79 12.09 6.01
C LEU A 227 10.68 12.50 7.19
N ASP A 228 11.84 13.10 6.91
CA ASP A 228 12.81 13.54 7.92
C ASP A 228 12.18 14.62 8.83
N GLN A 229 11.47 15.59 8.24
CA GLN A 229 10.76 16.63 8.96
C GLN A 229 9.68 16.05 9.88
N LYS A 230 8.85 15.13 9.37
CA LYS A 230 7.79 14.48 10.17
C LYS A 230 8.37 13.68 11.34
N TYR A 231 9.52 13.03 11.12
CA TYR A 231 10.24 12.31 12.17
C TYR A 231 10.79 13.26 13.24
N LEU A 232 11.50 14.32 12.83
CA LEU A 232 12.16 15.27 13.73
C LEU A 232 11.17 16.17 14.49
N HIS A 233 10.00 16.45 13.93
CA HIS A 233 8.92 17.18 14.62
C HIS A 233 8.18 16.33 15.65
N SER A 234 8.43 15.02 15.71
CA SER A 234 7.85 14.18 16.74
C SER A 234 8.43 14.52 18.11
N SER A 235 7.57 14.78 19.09
CA SER A 235 7.98 14.98 20.49
C SER A 235 8.67 13.77 21.12
N ARG A 236 8.66 12.61 20.45
CA ARG A 236 9.28 11.36 20.92
C ARG A 236 10.61 11.04 20.23
N ARG A 237 11.10 11.89 19.33
CA ARG A 237 12.36 11.68 18.61
C ARG A 237 13.31 12.84 18.80
N THR A 238 14.59 12.51 18.85
CA THR A 238 15.67 13.50 18.94
C THR A 238 16.45 13.55 17.64
N PHE A 239 17.22 14.63 17.46
CA PHE A 239 18.19 14.70 16.36
C PHE A 239 19.21 13.56 16.42
N ASP A 240 19.66 13.16 17.62
CA ASP A 240 20.62 12.06 17.77
C ASP A 240 20.04 10.71 17.31
N ASP A 241 18.74 10.50 17.51
CA ASP A 241 18.05 9.33 16.95
C ASP A 241 18.06 9.33 15.43
N PHE A 242 17.75 10.48 14.83
CA PHE A 242 17.82 10.65 13.38
C PHE A 242 19.23 10.41 12.85
N TYR A 243 20.24 11.03 13.48
CA TYR A 243 21.64 10.91 13.06
C TYR A 243 22.14 9.46 13.13
N ARG A 244 21.74 8.72 14.18
CA ARG A 244 22.03 7.29 14.32
C ARG A 244 21.42 6.47 13.18
N GLU A 245 20.15 6.71 12.85
CA GLU A 245 19.49 6.04 11.73
C GLU A 245 20.14 6.43 10.38
N ALA A 246 20.41 7.72 10.15
CA ALA A 246 21.05 8.24 8.96
C ALA A 246 22.45 7.64 8.74
N THR A 247 23.23 7.48 9.81
CA THR A 247 24.55 6.84 9.75
C THR A 247 24.43 5.34 9.47
N LYS A 248 23.57 4.64 10.22
CA LYS A 248 23.34 3.20 10.10
C LYS A 248 22.87 2.81 8.71
N HIS A 249 21.94 3.58 8.15
CA HIS A 249 21.34 3.32 6.84
C HIS A 249 22.04 4.07 5.70
N GLN A 250 23.14 4.78 6.00
CA GLN A 250 23.99 5.50 5.06
C GLN A 250 23.24 6.55 4.21
N TRP A 251 22.32 7.30 4.83
CA TRP A 251 21.60 8.42 4.19
C TRP A 251 22.49 9.67 4.05
N ILE A 252 23.53 9.75 4.87
CA ILE A 252 24.53 10.82 4.85
C ILE A 252 25.88 10.28 4.36
N LYS A 253 26.68 11.16 3.77
CA LYS A 253 28.06 10.92 3.38
C LYS A 253 28.94 11.04 4.63
N LYS A 254 29.96 10.18 4.72
CA LYS A 254 30.99 10.28 5.76
C LYS A 254 31.94 11.42 5.44
#